data_AF-A0A3D5K2M4-F1
#
_entry.id   AF-A0A3D5K2M4-F1
#
_cell.length_a   1.000
_cell.length_b   1.000
_cell.length_c   1.000
_cell.angle_alpha   90.00
_cell.angle_beta   90.00
_cell.angle_gamma   90.00
#
_symmetry.space_group_name_H-M   'P 1'
#
loop_
_entity.id
_entity.type
_entity.pdbx_description
1 polymer ?
#
loop_
_entity_poly.entity_id
_entity_poly.type
_entity_poly.pdbx_seq_one_letter_code
_entity_poly.pdbx_strand_id
1 'polypeptide(L)'
;MLAMRRAFQLITAALLLTGCASYERQTHSFRGAWNGGNTQKAAELANVQVYDRSDSRDGVIWLLEQGAALRANDQLPESTYAFDRAEKLMQHYDSQAKVRVSKETTALVVNLSTVPYEGRGYDRVMLNTYQALNYLRLGQPDAAMVELRQASDEQDAELI
;
A
#
# COMPACT_ATOMS: atom_id res chain seq x y z
N MET A 1 -14.86 7.39 43.83
CA MET A 1 -13.83 7.86 42.86
C MET A 1 -12.95 6.73 42.30
N LEU A 2 -12.45 5.77 43.10
CA LEU A 2 -11.60 4.67 42.61
C LEU A 2 -12.28 3.76 41.57
N ALA A 3 -13.56 3.43 41.77
CA ALA A 3 -14.34 2.58 40.84
C ALA A 3 -14.59 3.25 39.48
N MET A 4 -14.90 4.56 39.48
CA MET A 4 -15.09 5.35 38.26
C MET A 4 -13.80 5.46 37.44
N ARG A 5 -12.66 5.55 38.13
CA ARG A 5 -11.32 5.63 37.51
C ARG A 5 -10.89 4.29 36.91
N ARG A 6 -11.21 3.17 37.57
CA ARG A 6 -11.00 1.81 37.02
C ARG A 6 -11.92 1.51 35.83
N ALA A 7 -13.18 1.93 35.89
CA ALA A 7 -14.11 1.81 34.78
C ALA A 7 -13.64 2.61 33.56
N PHE A 8 -13.17 3.84 33.77
CA PHE A 8 -12.59 4.66 32.71
C PHE A 8 -11.34 4.01 32.08
N GLN A 9 -10.42 3.48 32.90
CA GLN A 9 -9.24 2.76 32.41
C GLN A 9 -9.59 1.50 31.59
N LEU A 10 -10.59 0.74 32.01
CA LEU A 10 -11.05 -0.45 31.28
C LEU A 10 -11.75 -0.08 29.96
N ILE A 11 -12.53 1.00 29.94
CA ILE A 11 -13.17 1.50 28.71
C ILE A 11 -12.11 2.01 27.73
N THR A 12 -11.14 2.80 28.18
CA THR A 12 -10.04 3.26 27.32
C THR A 12 -9.22 2.10 26.76
N ALA A 13 -8.93 1.07 27.57
CA ALA A 13 -8.25 -0.15 27.12
C ALA A 13 -9.08 -0.93 26.09
N ALA A 14 -10.39 -1.04 26.29
CA ALA A 14 -11.30 -1.71 25.36
C ALA A 14 -11.40 -0.97 24.01
N LEU A 15 -11.38 0.37 24.01
CA LEU A 15 -11.40 1.18 22.79
C LEU A 15 -10.12 1.00 21.94
N LEU A 16 -8.95 0.86 22.57
CA LEU A 16 -7.68 0.68 21.87
C LEU A 16 -7.57 -0.69 21.15
N LEU A 17 -8.33 -1.70 21.56
CA LEU A 17 -8.35 -3.04 20.93
C LEU A 17 -9.15 -3.12 19.63
N THR A 18 -9.97 -2.11 19.31
CA THR A 18 -10.85 -2.14 18.12
C THR A 18 -10.11 -1.90 16.79
N GLY A 19 -8.92 -1.28 16.82
CA GLY A 19 -8.13 -0.97 15.62
C GLY A 19 -7.59 -2.21 14.91
N CYS A 20 -7.01 -3.16 15.65
CA CYS A 20 -6.41 -4.37 15.08
C CYS A 20 -7.46 -5.29 14.41
N ALA A 21 -8.66 -5.39 14.99
CA ALA A 21 -9.72 -6.22 14.46
C ALA A 21 -10.27 -5.71 13.11
N SER A 22 -10.20 -4.40 12.85
CA SER A 22 -10.72 -3.81 11.61
C SER A 22 -9.82 -4.11 10.41
N TYR A 23 -8.50 -3.98 10.56
CA TYR A 23 -7.54 -4.21 9.48
C TYR A 23 -7.43 -5.70 9.10
N GLU A 24 -7.38 -6.57 10.10
CA GLU A 24 -7.41 -8.03 9.85
C GLU A 24 -8.68 -8.44 9.11
N ARG A 25 -9.85 -7.97 9.56
CA ARG A 25 -11.12 -8.29 8.87
C ARG A 25 -11.14 -7.77 7.43
N GLN A 26 -10.55 -6.61 7.17
CA GLN A 26 -10.49 -6.01 5.85
C GLN A 26 -9.61 -6.82 4.88
N THR A 27 -8.49 -7.37 5.34
CA THR A 27 -7.53 -8.09 4.49
C THR A 27 -7.75 -9.61 4.49
N HIS A 28 -8.54 -10.15 5.42
CA HIS A 28 -8.70 -11.59 5.64
C HIS A 28 -9.13 -12.36 4.39
N SER A 29 -10.13 -11.89 3.65
CA SER A 29 -10.61 -12.58 2.44
C SER A 29 -9.55 -12.60 1.33
N PHE A 30 -8.91 -11.46 1.09
CA PHE A 30 -7.83 -11.33 0.11
C PHE A 30 -6.63 -12.21 0.49
N ARG A 31 -6.13 -12.09 1.72
CA ARG A 31 -5.00 -12.90 2.23
C ARG A 31 -5.31 -14.38 2.21
N GLY A 32 -6.54 -14.78 2.53
CA GLY A 32 -6.98 -16.18 2.42
C GLY A 32 -6.87 -16.71 0.98
N ALA A 33 -7.34 -15.93 0.00
CA ALA A 33 -7.22 -16.30 -1.41
C ALA A 33 -5.76 -16.33 -1.89
N TRP A 34 -4.98 -15.29 -1.54
CA TRP A 34 -3.57 -15.16 -1.89
C TRP A 34 -2.72 -16.30 -1.31
N ASN A 35 -2.79 -16.52 0.01
CA ASN A 35 -2.03 -17.58 0.68
C ASN A 35 -2.48 -18.98 0.26
N GLY A 36 -3.74 -19.13 -0.16
CA GLY A 36 -4.27 -20.37 -0.73
C GLY A 36 -3.86 -20.61 -2.19
N GLY A 37 -3.11 -19.70 -2.81
CA GLY A 37 -2.69 -19.78 -4.21
C GLY A 37 -3.80 -19.51 -5.23
N ASN A 38 -4.97 -19.03 -4.79
CA ASN A 38 -6.07 -18.68 -5.68
C ASN A 38 -5.88 -17.25 -6.20
N THR A 39 -4.98 -17.11 -7.17
CA THR A 39 -4.56 -15.83 -7.76
C THR A 39 -5.70 -15.10 -8.47
N GLN A 40 -6.55 -15.83 -9.19
CA GLN A 40 -7.79 -15.30 -9.78
C GLN A 40 -8.67 -14.65 -8.71
N LYS A 41 -8.95 -15.35 -7.61
CA LYS A 41 -9.80 -14.80 -6.55
C LYS A 41 -9.15 -13.63 -5.81
N ALA A 42 -7.84 -13.70 -5.60
CA ALA A 42 -7.08 -12.60 -5.02
C ALA A 42 -7.18 -11.33 -5.89
N ALA A 43 -7.05 -11.46 -7.21
CA ALA A 43 -7.17 -10.35 -8.14
C ALA A 43 -8.58 -9.72 -8.13
N GLU A 44 -9.63 -10.54 -8.13
CA GLU A 44 -11.01 -10.07 -7.98
C GLU A 44 -11.23 -9.27 -6.69
N LEU A 45 -10.76 -9.82 -5.56
CA LEU A 45 -10.91 -9.19 -4.26
C LEU A 45 -10.12 -7.88 -4.17
N ALA A 46 -8.88 -7.84 -4.70
CA ALA A 46 -8.09 -6.62 -4.75
C ALA A 46 -8.76 -5.55 -5.62
N ASN A 47 -9.38 -5.92 -6.74
CA ASN A 47 -10.10 -4.98 -7.60
C ASN A 47 -11.29 -4.34 -6.88
N VAL A 48 -12.06 -5.12 -6.11
CA VAL A 48 -13.15 -4.58 -5.27
C VAL A 48 -12.60 -3.59 -4.24
N GLN A 49 -11.50 -3.93 -3.57
CA GLN A 49 -10.91 -3.04 -2.58
C GLN A 49 -10.38 -1.74 -3.20
N VAL A 50 -9.74 -1.81 -4.37
CA VAL A 50 -9.29 -0.61 -5.10
C VAL A 50 -10.47 0.29 -5.50
N TYR A 51 -11.59 -0.28 -5.95
CA TYR A 51 -12.79 0.48 -6.26
C TYR A 51 -13.32 1.25 -5.03
N ASP A 52 -13.36 0.60 -3.87
CA ASP A 52 -13.88 1.22 -2.64
C ASP A 52 -12.87 2.15 -1.95
N ARG A 53 -11.57 1.93 -2.14
CA ARG A 53 -10.53 2.42 -1.22
C ARG A 53 -9.34 3.08 -1.88
N SER A 54 -9.29 3.21 -3.20
CA SER A 54 -8.12 3.83 -3.88
C SER A 54 -7.87 5.28 -3.45
N ASP A 55 -8.91 6.02 -3.08
CA ASP A 55 -8.80 7.38 -2.52
C ASP A 55 -8.74 7.42 -0.98
N SER A 56 -8.65 6.25 -0.33
CA SER A 56 -8.57 6.13 1.13
C SER A 56 -7.13 6.11 1.62
N ARG A 57 -6.96 6.14 2.96
CA ARG A 57 -5.64 6.00 3.60
C ARG A 57 -4.88 4.73 3.20
N ASP A 58 -5.58 3.68 2.76
CA ASP A 58 -4.97 2.40 2.36
C ASP A 58 -4.77 2.30 0.84
N GLY A 59 -4.97 3.39 0.09
CA GLY A 59 -5.01 3.39 -1.38
C GLY A 59 -3.75 2.82 -2.04
N VAL A 60 -2.57 3.23 -1.57
CA VAL A 60 -1.28 2.70 -2.05
C VAL A 60 -1.20 1.19 -1.83
N ILE A 61 -1.54 0.71 -0.63
CA ILE A 61 -1.49 -0.71 -0.29
C ILE A 61 -2.39 -1.51 -1.25
N TRP A 62 -3.64 -1.08 -1.47
CA TRP A 62 -4.55 -1.82 -2.34
C TRP A 62 -4.14 -1.81 -3.82
N LEU A 63 -3.50 -0.75 -4.29
CA LEU A 63 -2.94 -0.72 -5.65
C LEU A 63 -1.77 -1.70 -5.80
N LEU A 64 -0.88 -1.76 -4.79
CA LEU A 64 0.23 -2.74 -4.77
C LEU A 64 -0.28 -4.18 -4.73
N GLU A 65 -1.25 -4.47 -3.85
CA GLU A 65 -1.87 -5.80 -3.74
C GLU A 65 -2.60 -6.19 -5.03
N GLN A 66 -3.30 -5.23 -5.67
CA GLN A 66 -3.93 -5.44 -6.97
C GLN A 66 -2.88 -5.77 -8.05
N GLY A 67 -1.81 -4.99 -8.14
CA GLY A 67 -0.74 -5.23 -9.10
C GLY A 67 -0.11 -6.61 -8.93
N ALA A 68 0.18 -7.00 -7.69
CA ALA A 68 0.76 -8.30 -7.37
C ALA A 68 -0.19 -9.47 -7.69
N ALA A 69 -1.47 -9.34 -7.33
CA ALA A 69 -2.49 -10.35 -7.60
C ALA A 69 -2.73 -10.54 -9.11
N LEU A 70 -2.86 -9.45 -9.86
CA LEU A 70 -3.01 -9.49 -11.32
C LEU A 70 -1.78 -10.12 -11.98
N ARG A 71 -0.57 -9.77 -11.52
CA ARG A 71 0.68 -10.36 -12.01
C ARG A 71 0.70 -11.88 -11.79
N ALA A 72 0.34 -12.32 -10.59
CA ALA A 72 0.30 -13.73 -10.21
C ALA A 72 -0.78 -14.51 -10.98
N ASN A 73 -1.79 -13.81 -11.49
CA ASN A 73 -2.84 -14.35 -12.35
C ASN A 73 -2.56 -14.16 -13.85
N ASP A 74 -1.32 -13.83 -14.23
CA ASP A 74 -0.89 -13.60 -15.61
C ASP A 74 -1.58 -12.46 -16.37
N GLN A 75 -2.28 -11.57 -15.66
CA GLN A 75 -2.91 -10.35 -16.20
C GLN A 75 -1.91 -9.19 -16.18
N LEU A 76 -0.87 -9.29 -17.02
CA LEU A 76 0.28 -8.39 -16.96
C LEU A 76 -0.06 -6.93 -17.32
N PRO A 77 -0.82 -6.60 -18.37
CA PRO A 77 -1.14 -5.22 -18.69
C PRO A 77 -1.89 -4.52 -17.55
N GLU A 78 -2.87 -5.21 -16.96
CA GLU A 78 -3.66 -4.71 -15.83
C GLU A 78 -2.79 -4.59 -14.57
N SER A 79 -1.89 -5.54 -14.35
CA SER A 79 -0.91 -5.48 -13.26
C SER A 79 0.00 -4.24 -13.39
N THR A 80 0.56 -4.01 -14.57
CA THR A 80 1.40 -2.84 -14.85
C THR A 80 0.62 -1.54 -14.65
N TYR A 81 -0.65 -1.49 -15.07
CA TYR A 81 -1.51 -0.34 -14.83
C TYR A 81 -1.78 -0.08 -13.34
N ALA A 82 -2.00 -1.12 -12.55
CA ALA A 82 -2.18 -0.99 -11.11
C ALA A 82 -0.91 -0.46 -10.41
N PHE A 83 0.27 -0.94 -10.82
CA PHE A 83 1.54 -0.42 -10.31
C PHE A 83 1.80 1.04 -10.71
N ASP A 84 1.54 1.43 -11.95
CA ASP A 84 1.66 2.84 -12.39
C ASP A 84 0.75 3.78 -11.57
N ARG A 85 -0.46 3.32 -11.24
CA ARG A 85 -1.34 4.07 -10.32
C ARG A 85 -0.78 4.16 -8.90
N ALA A 86 -0.18 3.08 -8.39
CA ALA A 86 0.46 3.07 -7.07
C ALA A 86 1.59 4.10 -7.03
N GLU A 87 2.47 4.06 -8.04
CA GLU A 87 3.61 4.97 -8.18
C GLU A 87 3.17 6.44 -8.21
N LYS A 88 2.17 6.77 -9.05
CA LYS A 88 1.62 8.14 -9.13
C LYS A 88 1.07 8.63 -7.80
N LEU A 89 0.41 7.74 -7.04
CA LEU A 89 -0.12 8.09 -5.72
C LEU A 89 1.01 8.31 -4.70
N MET A 90 2.06 7.48 -4.74
CA MET A 90 3.26 7.67 -3.92
C MET A 90 3.96 9.01 -4.24
N GLN A 91 4.17 9.31 -5.52
CA GLN A 91 4.73 10.59 -5.98
C GLN A 91 3.88 11.80 -5.55
N HIS A 92 2.55 11.65 -5.54
CA HIS A 92 1.65 12.67 -5.02
C HIS A 92 1.94 12.93 -3.53
N TYR A 93 2.06 11.90 -2.71
CA TYR A 93 2.39 12.06 -1.29
C TYR A 93 3.77 12.69 -1.06
N ASP A 94 4.79 12.30 -1.84
CA ASP A 94 6.12 12.91 -1.77
C ASP A 94 6.06 14.43 -2.02
N SER A 95 5.22 14.86 -2.97
CA SER A 95 5.02 16.28 -3.26
C SER A 95 4.36 17.02 -2.08
N GLN A 96 3.40 16.39 -1.40
CA GLN A 96 2.74 16.96 -0.23
C GLN A 96 3.69 17.04 0.96
N ALA A 97 4.53 16.03 1.18
CA ALA A 97 5.52 16.03 2.24
C ALA A 97 6.50 17.21 2.11
N LYS A 98 7.02 17.47 0.89
CA LYS A 98 7.88 18.64 0.61
C LYS A 98 7.19 19.97 0.92
N VAL A 99 5.89 20.07 0.66
CA VAL A 99 5.08 21.27 0.98
C VAL A 99 4.84 21.41 2.49
N ARG A 100 4.73 20.30 3.24
CA ARG A 100 4.53 20.31 4.70
C ARG A 100 5.80 20.72 5.44
N VAL A 101 6.97 20.20 5.05
CA VAL A 101 8.28 20.58 5.61
C VAL A 101 8.58 22.06 5.38
N SER A 102 8.17 22.63 4.24
CA SER A 102 8.33 24.07 3.99
C SER A 102 7.35 24.97 4.76
N LYS A 103 6.32 24.40 5.41
CA LYS A 103 5.24 25.12 6.11
C LYS A 103 5.21 24.88 7.62
N GLU A 104 6.32 24.46 8.24
CA GLU A 104 6.42 24.10 9.66
C GLU A 104 5.68 25.07 10.61
N THR A 105 4.45 24.73 10.97
CA THR A 105 3.70 25.28 12.10
C THR A 105 2.64 24.26 12.55
N THR A 106 2.85 23.68 13.73
CA THR A 106 1.89 22.88 14.54
C THR A 106 1.46 21.50 14.01
N ALA A 107 2.08 20.44 14.52
CA ALA A 107 1.54 19.07 14.43
C ALA A 107 1.68 18.35 15.79
N LEU A 108 0.89 18.79 16.77
CA LEU A 108 0.70 18.06 18.01
C LEU A 108 -0.71 17.48 17.96
N VAL A 109 -0.82 16.14 17.97
CA VAL A 109 -2.04 15.32 17.92
C VAL A 109 -2.55 14.99 16.51
N VAL A 110 -1.87 14.08 15.80
CA VAL A 110 -2.41 13.39 14.61
C VAL A 110 -2.55 11.90 14.92
N ASN A 111 -3.75 11.35 14.71
CA ASN A 111 -3.98 9.92 14.88
C ASN A 111 -3.36 9.16 13.69
N LEU A 112 -2.37 8.29 13.95
CA LEU A 112 -1.70 7.50 12.90
C LEU A 112 -2.68 6.62 12.09
N SER A 113 -3.82 6.21 12.65
CA SER A 113 -4.84 5.45 11.91
C SER A 113 -5.67 6.30 10.92
N THR A 114 -5.41 7.60 10.83
CA THR A 114 -6.03 8.51 9.85
C THR A 114 -5.04 9.04 8.82
N VAL A 115 -3.75 8.76 8.99
CA VAL A 115 -2.70 9.17 8.06
C VAL A 115 -2.67 8.16 6.90
N PRO A 116 -2.73 8.62 5.64
CA PRO A 116 -2.52 7.77 4.49
C PRO A 116 -1.18 7.04 4.53
N TYR A 117 -1.17 5.78 4.11
CA TYR A 117 0.07 5.08 3.86
C TYR A 117 0.67 5.61 2.54
N GLU A 118 1.86 6.22 2.65
CA GLU A 118 2.46 6.97 1.54
C GLU A 118 3.35 6.10 0.63
N GLY A 119 3.61 4.85 1.00
CA GLY A 119 4.56 3.95 0.33
C GLY A 119 6.00 4.14 0.84
N ARG A 120 6.69 3.03 1.11
CA ARG A 120 8.10 3.02 1.56
C ARG A 120 9.03 2.64 0.41
N GLY A 121 10.33 2.88 0.53
CA GLY A 121 11.26 2.53 -0.55
C GLY A 121 11.27 1.05 -0.88
N TYR A 122 11.09 0.15 0.10
CA TYR A 122 10.95 -1.28 -0.21
C TYR A 122 9.68 -1.59 -1.05
N ASP A 123 8.60 -0.82 -0.90
CA ASP A 123 7.41 -0.98 -1.75
C ASP A 123 7.73 -0.55 -3.17
N ARG A 124 8.49 0.54 -3.33
CA ARG A 124 8.91 1.09 -4.63
C ARG A 124 9.91 0.19 -5.34
N VAL A 125 10.89 -0.36 -4.64
CA VAL A 125 11.81 -1.38 -5.17
C VAL A 125 11.01 -2.58 -5.67
N MET A 126 10.06 -3.07 -4.88
CA MET A 126 9.21 -4.21 -5.24
C MET A 126 8.33 -3.91 -6.46
N LEU A 127 7.63 -2.78 -6.47
CA LEU A 127 6.76 -2.37 -7.58
C LEU A 127 7.51 -2.29 -8.90
N ASN A 128 8.66 -1.60 -8.91
CA ASN A 128 9.49 -1.44 -10.11
C ASN A 128 10.04 -2.81 -10.57
N THR A 129 10.47 -3.65 -9.62
CA THR A 129 10.91 -5.02 -9.94
C THR A 129 9.77 -5.83 -10.59
N TYR A 130 8.54 -5.71 -10.10
CA TYR A 130 7.41 -6.42 -10.66
C TYR A 130 6.99 -5.89 -12.03
N GLN A 131 7.01 -4.57 -12.25
CA GLN A 131 6.80 -3.99 -13.58
C GLN A 131 7.88 -4.45 -14.57
N ALA A 132 9.16 -4.48 -14.16
CA ALA A 132 10.23 -5.03 -14.99
C ALA A 132 9.94 -6.47 -15.42
N LEU A 133 9.54 -7.33 -14.47
CA LEU A 133 9.20 -8.72 -14.76
C LEU A 133 7.97 -8.85 -15.67
N ASN A 134 6.97 -7.97 -15.52
CA ASN A 134 5.82 -7.90 -16.43
C ASN A 134 6.29 -7.58 -17.86
N TYR A 135 7.09 -6.52 -18.01
CA TYR A 135 7.62 -6.10 -19.31
C TYR A 135 8.48 -7.16 -19.98
N LEU A 136 9.33 -7.87 -19.22
CA LEU A 136 10.10 -9.00 -19.75
C LEU A 136 9.19 -10.09 -20.30
N ARG A 137 8.13 -10.47 -19.58
CA ARG A 137 7.15 -11.45 -20.07
C ARG A 137 6.33 -10.97 -21.26
N LEU A 138 6.11 -9.65 -21.38
CA LEU A 138 5.46 -9.03 -22.54
C LEU A 138 6.40 -8.88 -23.74
N GLY A 139 7.67 -9.29 -23.64
CA GLY A 139 8.66 -9.14 -24.72
C GLY A 139 9.15 -7.70 -24.89
N GLN A 140 9.13 -6.90 -23.82
CA GLN A 140 9.48 -5.47 -23.82
C GLN A 140 10.73 -5.22 -22.94
N PRO A 141 11.93 -5.67 -23.38
CA PRO A 141 13.15 -5.59 -22.57
C PRO A 141 13.61 -4.15 -22.29
N ASP A 142 13.36 -3.22 -23.22
CA ASP A 142 13.73 -1.81 -23.04
C ASP A 142 12.93 -1.17 -21.91
N ALA A 143 11.62 -1.43 -21.85
CA ALA A 143 10.76 -0.99 -20.75
C ALA A 143 11.18 -1.64 -19.43
N ALA A 144 11.50 -2.94 -19.45
CA ALA A 144 11.98 -3.63 -18.25
C ALA A 144 13.28 -3.01 -17.70
N MET A 145 14.20 -2.60 -18.58
CA MET A 145 15.44 -1.96 -18.16
C MET A 145 15.21 -0.60 -17.50
N VAL A 146 14.19 0.16 -17.93
CA VAL A 146 13.80 1.40 -17.26
C VAL A 146 13.38 1.10 -15.82
N GLU A 147 12.48 0.14 -15.61
CA GLU A 147 12.00 -0.20 -14.28
C GLU A 147 13.09 -0.80 -13.38
N LEU A 148 14.02 -1.58 -13.92
CA LEU A 148 15.16 -2.07 -13.14
C LEU A 148 16.09 -0.94 -12.67
N ARG A 149 16.25 0.13 -13.45
CA ARG A 149 17.00 1.31 -13.02
C ARG A 149 16.24 2.05 -11.92
N GLN A 150 14.94 2.24 -12.08
CA GLN A 150 14.10 2.84 -11.03
C GLN A 150 14.17 2.03 -9.73
N ALA A 151 14.10 0.69 -9.79
CA ALA A 151 14.29 -0.16 -8.61
C ALA A 151 15.67 0.04 -7.94
N SER A 152 16.74 0.21 -8.72
CA SER A 152 18.08 0.50 -8.19
C SER A 152 18.13 1.87 -7.52
N ASP A 153 17.57 2.90 -8.17
CA ASP A 153 17.56 4.26 -7.64
C ASP A 153 16.79 4.35 -6.31
N GLU A 154 15.65 3.66 -6.21
CA GLU A 154 14.86 3.55 -4.98
C GLU A 154 15.59 2.80 -3.86
N GLN A 155 16.37 1.77 -4.21
CA GLN A 155 17.18 1.03 -3.24
C GLN A 155 18.34 1.88 -2.72
N ASP A 156 19.02 2.61 -3.60
CA ASP A 156 20.11 3.50 -3.23
C ASP A 156 19.60 4.66 -2.35
N ALA A 157 18.40 5.18 -2.62
CA ALA A 157 17.78 6.23 -1.82
C ALA A 157 17.46 5.81 -0.37
N GLU A 158 17.22 4.52 -0.10
CA GLU A 158 16.97 3.99 1.26
C GLU A 158 18.26 3.78 2.08
N LEU A 159 19.43 3.79 1.44
CA LEU A 159 20.73 3.56 2.10
C LEU A 159 21.41 4.84 2.61
N ILE A 160 20.81 6.01 2.37
CA ILE A 160 21.37 7.35 2.65
C ILE A 160 20.56 8.03 3.75
#